data_AF-A0A1R3GRI5-F1
#
_entry.id   AF-A0A1R3GRI5-F1
#
_cell.length_a   1.000
_cell.length_b   1.000
_cell.length_c   1.000
_cell.angle_alpha   90.00
_cell.angle_beta   90.00
_cell.angle_gamma   90.00
#
_symmetry.space_group_name_H-M   'P 1'
#
loop_
_entity.id
_entity.type
_entity.pdbx_description
1 polymer ?
#
loop_
_entity_poly.entity_id
_entity_poly.type
_entity_poly.pdbx_seq_one_letter_code
_entity_poly.pdbx_strand_id
1 'polypeptide(L)'
;MIFWSSIQWMNKRHEPIPGCQSDKPRSFTGQGCSPEALRLKNYMQAQVPRNFRLLEELERGEKGIGDGTVSYGMDDADDIFMQSWTGTIIGPPNDKLEDYPILSQILPSFSQALFSSTVHEGRIYQLKLFCGKDYPDNPPSVRFQTRINMTCVNQETGAVEPSLFPMLANWQREYTMEDILTQLKKEMMSPQNRKLAQPPEGNEEARIDQKGLVLKCCIV
;
A
#
# COMPACT_ATOMS: atom_id res chain seq x y z
N MET A 1 -11.36 -2.94 33.23
CA MET A 1 -11.32 -1.52 33.68
C MET A 1 -10.05 -0.76 33.26
N ILE A 2 -9.16 -1.31 32.41
CA ILE A 2 -7.90 -0.65 32.02
C ILE A 2 -8.02 0.04 30.64
N PHE A 3 -9.07 -0.27 29.87
CA PHE A 3 -9.24 0.25 28.51
C PHE A 3 -9.82 1.68 28.46
N TRP A 4 -10.60 2.09 29.46
CA TRP A 4 -11.17 3.44 29.55
C TRP A 4 -10.21 4.48 30.12
N SER A 5 -9.25 4.08 30.96
CA SER A 5 -8.28 5.01 31.55
C SER A 5 -7.26 5.55 30.53
N SER A 6 -6.94 4.78 29.49
CA SER A 6 -6.01 5.20 28.43
C SER A 6 -6.65 6.20 27.45
N ILE A 7 -7.95 6.06 27.14
CA ILE A 7 -8.68 7.03 26.30
C ILE A 7 -8.89 8.36 27.04
N GLN A 8 -9.10 8.33 28.36
CA GLN A 8 -9.18 9.55 29.16
C GLN A 8 -7.85 10.32 29.25
N TRP A 9 -6.71 9.65 29.04
CA TRP A 9 -5.42 10.34 28.96
C TRP A 9 -5.21 11.05 27.61
N MET A 10 -5.74 10.50 26.52
CA MET A 10 -5.70 11.14 25.19
C MET A 10 -6.60 12.38 25.10
N ASN A 11 -7.71 12.43 25.83
CA ASN A 11 -8.65 13.56 25.79
C ASN A 11 -8.31 14.74 26.71
N LYS A 12 -7.19 14.69 27.47
CA LYS A 12 -6.86 15.71 28.49
C LYS A 12 -5.65 16.59 28.19
N ARG A 13 -5.35 16.89 26.91
CA ARG A 13 -4.28 17.83 26.53
C ARG A 13 -4.74 18.97 25.61
N HIS A 14 -5.90 19.54 25.91
CA HIS A 14 -6.28 20.89 25.47
C HIS A 14 -6.33 21.85 26.66
N GLU A 15 -5.23 21.96 27.41
CA GLU A 15 -4.99 23.15 28.23
C GLU A 15 -4.04 24.05 27.43
N PRO A 16 -4.46 25.26 27.01
CA PRO A 16 -3.57 26.16 26.30
C PRO A 16 -2.43 26.60 27.21
N ILE A 17 -1.20 26.55 26.69
CA ILE A 17 -0.01 27.07 27.36
C ILE A 17 -0.22 28.58 27.58
N PRO A 18 -0.09 29.12 28.81
CA PRO A 18 -0.21 30.55 29.03
C PRO A 18 1.03 31.24 28.46
N GLY A 19 0.88 32.01 27.38
CA GLY A 19 1.92 32.96 26.96
C GLY A 19 2.15 33.19 25.46
N CYS A 20 1.55 32.43 24.53
CA CYS A 20 1.77 32.69 23.11
C CYS A 20 0.68 33.60 22.53
N GLN A 21 0.99 34.90 22.47
CA GLN A 21 0.23 35.86 21.67
C GLN A 21 0.32 35.51 20.19
N SER A 22 -0.82 35.65 19.52
CA SER A 22 -1.03 35.44 18.10
C SER A 22 -0.23 36.44 17.26
N ASP A 23 0.67 35.96 16.40
CA ASP A 23 1.21 36.75 15.29
C ASP A 23 1.11 35.99 13.95
N LYS A 24 0.68 36.77 12.95
CA LYS A 24 0.26 36.43 11.58
C LYS A 24 1.38 35.87 10.67
N PRO A 25 1.04 35.32 9.48
CA PRO A 25 1.88 34.37 8.78
C PRO A 25 3.05 35.03 8.04
N ARG A 26 4.25 34.46 8.16
CA ARG A 26 5.38 34.75 7.26
C ARG A 26 5.57 33.60 6.28
N SER A 27 5.82 34.01 5.04
CA SER A 27 6.12 33.22 3.85
C SER A 27 7.10 32.07 4.12
N PHE A 28 6.67 30.86 3.76
CA PHE A 28 7.49 29.65 3.75
C PHE A 28 8.56 29.77 2.66
N THR A 29 9.77 30.14 3.07
CA THR A 29 11.00 29.75 2.37
C THR A 29 11.52 28.50 3.09
N GLY A 30 11.84 27.46 2.33
CA GLY A 30 12.19 26.15 2.88
C GLY A 30 13.46 26.19 3.71
N GLN A 31 13.39 25.68 4.94
CA GLN A 31 14.47 24.97 5.64
C GLN A 31 14.00 24.55 7.04
N GLY A 32 14.23 23.28 7.37
CA GLY A 32 14.30 22.76 8.73
C GLY A 32 12.95 22.50 9.42
N CYS A 33 12.58 21.22 9.59
CA CYS A 33 11.72 20.84 10.71
C CYS A 33 12.33 21.41 11.99
N SER A 34 11.54 22.07 12.85
CA SER A 34 12.05 22.56 14.13
C SER A 34 12.63 21.41 14.96
N PRO A 35 13.64 21.65 15.82
CA PRO A 35 14.15 20.63 16.73
C PRO A 35 13.05 20.01 17.59
N GLU A 36 11.97 20.73 17.89
CA GLU A 36 10.78 20.23 18.57
C GLU A 36 9.92 19.32 17.69
N ALA A 37 9.75 19.63 16.39
CA ALA A 37 9.08 18.75 15.44
C ALA A 37 9.90 17.48 15.18
N LEU A 38 11.23 17.57 15.17
CA LEU A 38 12.14 16.43 15.13
C LEU A 38 12.09 15.63 16.45
N ARG A 39 11.99 16.28 17.60
CA ARG A 39 11.87 15.62 18.91
C ARG A 39 10.50 14.97 19.09
N LEU A 40 9.43 15.55 18.55
CA LEU A 40 8.09 14.96 18.49
C LEU A 40 8.03 13.83 17.46
N LYS A 41 8.70 13.95 16.31
CA LYS A 41 8.93 12.81 15.40
C LYS A 41 9.69 11.70 16.11
N ASN A 42 10.79 11.98 16.79
CA ASN A 42 11.56 10.99 17.56
C ASN A 42 10.78 10.40 18.76
N TYR A 43 9.87 11.16 19.36
CA TYR A 43 9.01 10.73 20.48
C TYR A 43 7.76 9.96 20.02
N MET A 44 7.22 10.24 18.83
CA MET A 44 6.20 9.42 18.17
C MET A 44 6.81 8.19 17.48
N GLN A 45 8.08 8.28 17.07
CA GLN A 45 8.92 7.17 16.64
C GLN A 45 9.50 6.36 17.79
N ALA A 46 9.27 6.75 19.05
CA ALA A 46 9.62 5.96 20.23
C ALA A 46 8.77 4.67 20.20
N GLN A 47 9.30 3.70 19.45
CA GLN A 47 8.88 2.31 19.29
C GLN A 47 7.39 2.06 19.52
N VAL A 48 6.53 2.56 18.61
CA VAL A 48 5.18 2.00 18.46
C VAL A 48 5.35 0.48 18.32
N PRO A 49 4.85 -0.33 19.27
CA PRO A 49 5.07 -1.76 19.21
C PRO A 49 4.44 -2.31 17.93
N ARG A 50 5.08 -3.33 17.35
CA ARG A 50 4.66 -3.99 16.10
C ARG A 50 3.14 -4.14 15.98
N ASN A 51 2.48 -4.67 17.00
CA ASN A 51 1.05 -4.96 16.93
C ASN A 51 0.20 -3.68 16.83
N PHE A 52 0.60 -2.57 17.48
CA PHE A 52 -0.11 -1.29 17.31
C PHE A 52 0.07 -0.74 15.90
N ARG A 53 1.27 -0.88 15.32
CA ARG A 53 1.51 -0.51 13.92
C ARG A 53 0.63 -1.33 12.97
N LEU A 54 0.53 -2.64 13.18
CA LEU A 54 -0.29 -3.53 12.36
C LEU A 54 -1.79 -3.28 12.52
N LEU A 55 -2.26 -2.95 13.73
CA LEU A 55 -3.65 -2.54 13.96
C LEU A 55 -4.00 -1.23 13.25
N GLU A 56 -3.08 -0.26 13.25
CA GLU A 56 -3.26 0.99 12.50
C GLU A 56 -3.36 0.72 10.99
N GLU A 57 -2.51 -0.17 10.47
CA GLU A 57 -2.59 -0.59 9.06
C GLU A 57 -3.89 -1.36 8.79
N LEU A 58 -4.35 -2.25 9.67
CA LEU A 58 -5.65 -2.93 9.51
C LEU A 58 -6.80 -1.93 9.40
N GLU A 59 -6.87 -0.97 10.33
CA GLU A 59 -7.92 0.04 10.35
C GLU A 59 -7.93 0.88 9.06
N ARG A 60 -6.73 1.17 8.51
CA ARG A 60 -6.60 1.85 7.21
C ARG A 60 -7.08 0.97 6.06
N GLY A 61 -6.70 -0.31 6.05
CA GLY A 61 -7.16 -1.28 5.05
C GLY A 61 -8.69 -1.41 5.02
N GLU A 62 -9.34 -1.44 6.18
CA GLU A 62 -10.81 -1.55 6.31
C GLU A 62 -11.56 -0.28 5.87
N LYS A 63 -10.96 0.91 6.06
CA LYS A 63 -11.54 2.18 5.61
C LYS A 63 -11.46 2.37 4.08
N GLY A 64 -10.65 1.56 3.41
CA GLY A 64 -10.33 1.73 2.00
C GLY A 64 -9.19 2.72 1.78
N ILE A 65 -8.47 2.53 0.68
CA ILE A 65 -7.21 3.19 0.41
C ILE A 65 -7.31 3.97 -0.91
N GLY A 66 -6.96 5.26 -0.87
CA GLY A 66 -6.79 6.08 -2.06
C GLY A 66 -7.98 6.03 -3.03
N ASP A 67 -7.70 5.64 -4.27
CA ASP A 67 -8.67 5.49 -5.37
C ASP A 67 -9.34 4.10 -5.42
N GLY A 68 -9.10 3.24 -4.42
CA GLY A 68 -9.65 1.88 -4.34
C GLY A 68 -8.98 0.86 -5.27
N THR A 69 -7.89 1.23 -5.94
CA THR A 69 -7.17 0.33 -6.85
C THR A 69 -6.17 -0.58 -6.16
N VAL A 70 -5.86 -0.30 -4.90
CA VAL A 70 -5.06 -1.16 -4.02
C VAL A 70 -5.83 -1.39 -2.73
N SER A 71 -5.76 -2.59 -2.20
CA SER A 71 -6.35 -2.93 -0.91
C SER A 71 -5.53 -4.00 -0.20
N TYR A 72 -5.64 -4.08 1.12
CA TYR A 72 -5.08 -5.18 1.90
C TYR A 72 -5.94 -5.47 3.12
N GLY A 73 -5.83 -6.69 3.64
CA GLY A 73 -6.49 -7.13 4.86
C GLY A 73 -5.83 -8.37 5.45
N MET A 74 -6.21 -8.73 6.67
CA MET A 74 -5.73 -9.95 7.31
C MET A 74 -6.26 -11.18 6.57
N ASP A 75 -5.41 -12.21 6.46
CA ASP A 75 -5.79 -13.47 5.83
C ASP A 75 -6.66 -14.33 6.76
N ASP A 76 -6.33 -14.32 8.05
CA ASP A 76 -7.06 -15.01 9.10
C ASP A 76 -7.33 -14.02 10.23
N ALA A 77 -8.61 -13.76 10.50
CA ALA A 77 -9.04 -12.83 11.56
C ALA A 77 -8.71 -13.35 12.97
N ASP A 78 -8.48 -14.65 13.12
CA ASP A 78 -8.11 -15.27 14.40
C ASP A 78 -6.58 -15.24 14.64
N ASP A 79 -5.77 -14.83 13.67
CA ASP A 79 -4.32 -14.65 13.84
C ASP A 79 -4.01 -13.42 14.71
N ILE A 80 -3.93 -13.65 16.03
CA ILE A 80 -3.56 -12.66 17.02
C ILE A 80 -2.18 -12.01 16.78
N PHE A 81 -1.29 -12.66 16.02
CA PHE A 81 0.02 -12.11 15.70
C PHE A 81 -0.01 -11.24 14.44
N MET A 82 -1.12 -11.22 13.70
CA MET A 82 -1.30 -10.40 12.50
C MET A 82 -0.13 -10.53 11.53
N GLN A 83 0.33 -11.75 11.29
CA GLN A 83 1.51 -12.00 10.45
C GLN A 83 1.13 -12.12 8.97
N SER A 84 -0.01 -12.74 8.68
CA SER A 84 -0.41 -13.07 7.32
C SER A 84 -1.47 -12.11 6.78
N TRP A 85 -1.17 -11.50 5.64
CA TRP A 85 -2.00 -10.50 4.99
C TRP A 85 -2.20 -10.83 3.53
N THR A 86 -3.38 -10.49 3.03
CA THR A 86 -3.72 -10.55 1.61
C THR A 86 -3.78 -9.14 1.06
N GLY A 87 -2.96 -8.87 0.03
CA GLY A 87 -2.98 -7.64 -0.74
C GLY A 87 -3.65 -7.85 -2.10
N THR A 88 -4.34 -6.84 -2.60
CA THR A 88 -4.94 -6.83 -3.94
C THR A 88 -4.50 -5.58 -4.70
N ILE A 89 -4.08 -5.76 -5.94
CA ILE A 89 -3.77 -4.67 -6.87
C ILE A 89 -4.67 -4.84 -8.10
N ILE A 90 -5.47 -3.83 -8.38
CA ILE A 90 -6.15 -3.67 -9.66
C ILE A 90 -5.14 -3.02 -10.62
N GLY A 91 -4.89 -3.72 -11.72
CA GLY A 91 -3.94 -3.27 -12.74
C GLY A 91 -4.29 -1.87 -13.24
N PRO A 92 -3.28 -1.00 -13.45
CA PRO A 92 -3.52 0.38 -13.84
C PRO A 92 -4.41 0.47 -15.09
N PRO A 93 -5.41 1.37 -15.12
CA PRO A 93 -6.24 1.57 -16.30
C PRO A 93 -5.38 2.12 -17.45
N ASN A 94 -5.77 1.80 -18.68
CA ASN A 94 -5.15 2.45 -19.83
C ASN A 94 -5.90 3.76 -20.09
N ASP A 95 -5.17 4.87 -20.09
CA ASP A 95 -5.73 6.13 -20.58
C ASP A 95 -5.86 6.02 -22.10
N LYS A 96 -7.05 5.60 -22.57
CA LYS A 96 -7.35 5.42 -23.99
C LYS A 96 -7.64 6.79 -24.60
N LEU A 97 -6.91 7.11 -25.66
CA LEU A 97 -7.06 8.31 -26.51
C LEU A 97 -8.50 8.54 -27.01
N GLU A 98 -9.29 7.48 -27.12
CA GLU A 98 -10.59 7.49 -27.80
C GLU A 98 -11.69 8.22 -26.98
N ASP A 99 -11.53 8.38 -25.67
CA ASP A 99 -12.48 9.10 -24.82
C ASP A 99 -12.33 10.64 -24.89
N TYR A 100 -11.28 11.14 -25.56
CA TYR A 100 -11.04 12.58 -25.75
C TYR A 100 -10.96 12.97 -27.23
N PRO A 101 -12.09 12.95 -27.97
CA PRO A 101 -12.11 13.18 -29.42
C PRO A 101 -11.54 14.55 -29.84
N ILE A 102 -11.76 15.58 -29.01
CA ILE A 102 -11.31 16.97 -29.26
C ILE A 102 -9.84 17.22 -28.95
N LEU A 103 -9.17 16.40 -28.13
CA LEU A 103 -7.76 16.62 -27.78
C LEU A 103 -6.80 16.25 -28.93
N SER A 104 -7.22 15.36 -29.82
CA SER A 104 -6.49 14.99 -31.05
C SER A 104 -6.26 16.17 -32.00
N GLN A 105 -7.14 17.19 -31.96
CA GLN A 105 -7.12 18.32 -32.89
C GLN A 105 -6.35 19.54 -32.36
N ILE A 106 -6.19 19.66 -31.04
CA ILE A 106 -5.67 20.89 -30.40
C ILE A 106 -4.20 20.75 -30.01
N LEU A 107 -3.67 19.53 -29.89
CA LEU A 107 -2.30 19.31 -29.42
C LEU A 107 -1.45 18.54 -30.45
N PRO A 108 -1.05 19.16 -31.58
CA PRO A 108 -0.20 18.51 -32.59
C PRO A 108 1.24 18.24 -32.13
N SER A 109 1.60 18.63 -30.90
CA SER A 109 2.95 18.52 -30.33
C SER A 109 3.01 17.96 -28.91
N PHE A 110 1.89 17.56 -28.30
CA PHE A 110 1.97 16.94 -26.98
C PHE A 110 2.56 15.54 -27.11
N SER A 111 3.68 15.35 -26.42
CA SER A 111 4.38 14.08 -26.32
C SER A 111 3.41 12.92 -26.10
N GLN A 112 3.68 11.79 -26.76
CA GLN A 112 3.16 10.44 -26.47
C GLN A 112 3.17 10.05 -24.97
N ALA A 113 3.73 10.88 -24.09
CA ALA A 113 3.81 10.74 -22.65
C ALA A 113 2.48 10.87 -21.88
N LEU A 114 1.37 11.30 -22.48
CA LEU A 114 0.06 11.33 -21.80
C LEU A 114 -0.75 10.04 -21.95
N PHE A 115 -0.29 9.06 -22.74
CA PHE A 115 -1.00 7.80 -22.95
C PHE A 115 -0.15 6.65 -22.44
N SER A 116 -0.43 6.22 -21.22
CA SER A 116 0.21 5.03 -20.65
C SER A 116 -0.73 3.84 -20.83
N SER A 117 -0.47 3.02 -21.86
CA SER A 117 -1.07 1.69 -21.95
C SER A 117 -0.18 0.64 -21.27
N THR A 118 -0.83 -0.25 -20.55
CA THR A 118 -0.27 -1.39 -19.84
C THR A 118 -1.08 -2.65 -20.15
N VAL A 119 -0.35 -3.74 -20.34
CA VAL A 119 -0.86 -5.12 -20.44
C VAL A 119 -1.54 -5.61 -19.15
N HIS A 120 -1.41 -4.85 -18.07
CA HIS A 120 -1.99 -5.18 -16.77
C HIS A 120 -3.41 -4.62 -16.59
N GLU A 121 -3.93 -3.80 -17.52
CA GLU A 121 -5.27 -3.17 -17.43
C GLU A 121 -6.39 -4.19 -17.15
N GLY A 122 -7.25 -3.87 -16.19
CA GLY A 122 -8.44 -4.67 -15.87
C GLY A 122 -8.17 -5.98 -15.11
N ARG A 123 -6.90 -6.32 -14.88
CA ARG A 123 -6.50 -7.52 -14.13
C ARG A 123 -6.49 -7.26 -12.64
N ILE A 124 -6.85 -8.29 -11.87
CA ILE A 124 -6.77 -8.27 -10.40
C ILE A 124 -5.65 -9.22 -9.98
N TYR A 125 -4.66 -8.68 -9.27
CA TYR A 125 -3.54 -9.45 -8.74
C TYR A 125 -3.68 -9.60 -7.24
N GLN A 126 -3.68 -10.85 -6.76
CA GLN A 126 -3.61 -11.17 -5.34
C GLN A 126 -2.17 -11.43 -4.91
N LEU A 127 -1.82 -10.89 -3.74
CA LEU A 127 -0.52 -11.01 -3.12
C LEU A 127 -0.67 -11.51 -1.68
N LYS A 128 0.34 -12.22 -1.19
CA LYS A 128 0.53 -12.53 0.22
C LYS A 128 1.67 -11.67 0.75
N LEU A 129 1.41 -11.01 1.88
CA LEU A 129 2.40 -10.28 2.65
C LEU A 129 2.55 -10.98 4.00
N PHE A 130 3.79 -11.22 4.40
CA PHE A 130 4.11 -11.81 5.68
C PHE A 130 4.92 -10.82 6.53
N CYS A 131 4.26 -10.24 7.53
CA CYS A 131 4.84 -9.31 8.48
C CYS A 131 5.48 -10.10 9.62
N GLY A 132 6.79 -10.36 9.52
CA GLY A 132 7.55 -11.07 10.54
C GLY A 132 7.58 -10.37 11.90
N LYS A 133 8.20 -11.00 12.90
CA LYS A 133 8.28 -10.48 14.28
C LYS A 133 9.00 -9.12 14.39
N ASP A 134 9.91 -8.85 13.46
CA ASP A 134 10.71 -7.63 13.43
C ASP A 134 10.09 -6.54 12.54
N TYR A 135 8.89 -6.75 11.98
CA TYR A 135 8.16 -5.69 11.30
C TYR A 135 7.73 -4.61 12.32
N PRO A 136 7.81 -3.31 12.01
CA PRO A 136 8.21 -2.70 10.73
C PRO A 136 9.70 -2.37 10.61
N ASP A 137 10.55 -2.76 11.57
CA ASP A 137 11.99 -2.45 11.49
C ASP A 137 12.66 -3.21 10.33
N ASN A 138 12.17 -4.41 10.01
CA ASN A 138 12.48 -5.15 8.79
C ASN A 138 11.28 -5.22 7.84
N PRO A 139 11.52 -5.30 6.51
CA PRO A 139 10.45 -5.39 5.52
C PRO A 139 9.64 -6.69 5.66
N PRO A 140 8.36 -6.70 5.27
CA PRO A 140 7.61 -7.92 5.15
C PRO A 140 8.08 -8.72 3.93
N SER A 141 7.86 -10.04 3.96
CA SER A 141 8.04 -10.86 2.75
C SER A 141 6.81 -10.70 1.85
N VAL A 142 7.01 -10.57 0.54
CA VAL A 142 5.93 -10.28 -0.43
C VAL A 142 5.98 -11.29 -1.57
N ARG A 143 4.82 -11.88 -1.90
CA ARG A 143 4.69 -12.87 -2.96
C ARG A 143 3.36 -12.70 -3.70
N PHE A 144 3.39 -12.73 -5.02
CA PHE A 144 2.19 -12.82 -5.84
C PHE A 144 1.61 -14.24 -5.79
N GLN A 145 0.31 -14.35 -5.50
CA GLN A 145 -0.45 -15.58 -5.70
C GLN A 145 -0.93 -15.70 -7.14
N THR A 146 -1.42 -14.59 -7.71
CA THR A 146 -1.75 -14.52 -9.13
C THR A 146 -0.47 -14.50 -9.95
N ARG A 147 -0.35 -15.39 -10.95
CA ARG A 147 0.82 -15.39 -11.84
C ARG A 147 0.94 -14.05 -12.56
N ILE A 148 2.14 -13.48 -12.53
CA ILE A 148 2.45 -12.19 -13.13
C ILE A 148 3.86 -12.21 -13.72
N ASN A 149 4.03 -11.59 -14.88
CA ASN A 149 5.34 -11.37 -15.46
C ASN A 149 5.78 -9.94 -15.17
N MET A 150 6.67 -9.76 -14.19
CA MET A 150 7.28 -8.48 -13.82
C MET A 150 8.76 -8.68 -13.51
N THR A 151 9.59 -7.69 -13.80
CA THR A 151 11.06 -7.77 -13.63
C THR A 151 11.50 -8.00 -12.19
N CYS A 152 10.77 -7.49 -11.20
CA CYS A 152 11.09 -7.66 -9.78
C CYS A 152 10.46 -8.91 -9.14
N VAL A 153 9.79 -9.76 -9.91
CA VAL A 153 9.09 -10.94 -9.42
C VAL A 153 9.71 -12.21 -9.98
N ASN A 154 10.02 -13.15 -9.11
CA ASN A 154 10.47 -14.48 -9.49
C ASN A 154 9.30 -15.23 -10.16
N GLN A 155 9.45 -15.70 -11.40
CA GLN A 155 8.33 -16.30 -12.13
C GLN A 155 7.93 -17.70 -11.64
N GLU A 156 8.82 -18.44 -10.98
CA GLU A 156 8.53 -19.78 -10.47
C GLU A 156 7.81 -19.70 -9.13
N THR A 157 8.28 -18.82 -8.25
CA THR A 157 7.73 -18.71 -6.90
C THR A 157 6.69 -17.60 -6.79
N GLY A 158 6.76 -16.54 -7.59
CA GLY A 158 5.98 -15.31 -7.40
C GLY A 158 6.53 -14.39 -6.31
N ALA A 159 7.68 -14.72 -5.69
CA ALA A 159 8.29 -13.87 -4.66
C ALA A 159 8.83 -12.56 -5.27
N VAL A 160 8.64 -11.45 -4.57
CA VAL A 160 9.23 -10.16 -4.96
C VAL A 160 10.67 -10.13 -4.45
N GLU A 161 11.62 -10.00 -5.37
CA GLU A 161 13.05 -10.03 -5.06
C GLU A 161 13.53 -8.67 -4.55
N PRO A 162 14.03 -8.56 -3.29
CA PRO A 162 14.42 -7.27 -2.72
C PRO A 162 15.49 -6.54 -3.52
N SER A 163 16.44 -7.26 -4.14
CA SER A 163 17.50 -6.68 -4.97
C SER A 163 16.99 -5.99 -6.23
N LEU A 164 15.82 -6.39 -6.73
CA LEU A 164 15.21 -5.85 -7.94
C LEU A 164 14.10 -4.84 -7.63
N PHE A 165 13.74 -4.69 -6.36
CA PHE A 165 12.71 -3.79 -5.89
C PHE A 165 13.26 -2.84 -4.82
N PRO A 166 13.69 -1.62 -5.21
CA PRO A 166 14.46 -0.70 -4.35
C PRO A 166 13.81 -0.39 -3.00
N MET A 167 12.48 -0.44 -2.93
CA MET A 167 11.73 -0.18 -1.70
C MET A 167 11.95 -1.26 -0.63
N LEU A 168 12.07 -2.54 -1.01
CA LEU A 168 12.42 -3.60 -0.06
C LEU A 168 13.93 -3.64 0.21
N ALA A 169 14.77 -3.31 -0.79
CA ALA A 169 16.23 -3.22 -0.58
C ALA A 169 16.63 -2.15 0.44
N ASN A 170 15.98 -0.99 0.40
CA ASN A 170 16.28 0.16 1.25
C ASN A 170 15.14 0.45 2.22
N TRP A 171 14.61 -0.61 2.84
CA TRP A 171 13.45 -0.54 3.71
C TRP A 171 13.66 0.47 4.85
N GLN A 172 12.63 1.27 5.11
CA GLN A 172 12.53 2.19 6.23
C GLN A 172 11.26 1.85 7.01
N ARG A 173 11.32 1.92 8.34
CA ARG A 173 10.20 1.54 9.23
C ARG A 173 8.94 2.39 9.06
N GLU A 174 9.08 3.55 8.42
CA GLU A 174 7.98 4.45 8.08
C GLU A 174 7.12 3.90 6.94
N TYR A 175 7.68 3.02 6.10
CA TYR A 175 6.92 2.36 5.04
C TYR A 175 5.87 1.40 5.60
N THR A 176 4.85 1.17 4.77
CA THR A 176 3.67 0.37 5.09
C THR A 176 3.41 -0.67 4.01
N MET A 177 2.48 -1.60 4.26
CA MET A 177 1.96 -2.51 3.25
C MET A 177 1.31 -1.76 2.07
N GLU A 178 0.66 -0.64 2.35
CA GLU A 178 0.08 0.25 1.32
C GLU A 178 1.13 0.75 0.34
N ASP A 179 2.27 1.22 0.88
CA ASP A 179 3.37 1.76 0.08
C ASP A 179 3.94 0.67 -0.85
N ILE A 180 4.06 -0.57 -0.35
CA ILE A 180 4.53 -1.73 -1.13
C ILE A 180 3.59 -1.97 -2.31
N LEU A 181 2.28 -2.07 -2.06
CA LEU A 181 1.29 -2.33 -3.10
C LEU A 181 1.24 -1.20 -4.13
N THR A 182 1.30 0.05 -3.67
CA THR A 182 1.30 1.23 -4.53
C THR A 182 2.56 1.29 -5.40
N GLN A 183 3.72 0.94 -4.84
CA GLN A 183 4.98 0.94 -5.57
C GLN A 183 5.06 -0.25 -6.56
N LEU A 184 4.53 -1.42 -6.22
CA LEU A 184 4.37 -2.54 -7.16
C LEU A 184 3.44 -2.17 -8.33
N LYS A 185 2.33 -1.46 -8.05
CA LYS A 185 1.45 -0.93 -9.09
C LYS A 185 2.18 0.05 -10.01
N LYS A 186 3.06 0.91 -9.49
CA LYS A 186 3.92 1.78 -10.31
C LYS A 186 4.89 0.97 -11.17
N GLU A 187 5.47 -0.11 -10.63
CA GLU A 187 6.34 -0.99 -11.41
C GLU A 187 5.61 -1.68 -12.56
N MET A 188 4.31 -1.97 -12.46
CA MET A 188 3.50 -2.46 -13.58
C MET A 188 3.40 -1.45 -14.75
N MET A 189 3.60 -0.16 -14.47
CA MET A 189 3.62 0.90 -15.50
C MET A 189 5.04 1.21 -16.00
N SER A 190 6.07 0.59 -15.41
CA SER A 190 7.45 0.84 -15.82
C SER A 190 7.65 0.43 -17.28
N PRO A 191 8.54 1.11 -18.04
CA PRO A 191 8.75 0.80 -19.46
C PRO A 191 9.12 -0.66 -19.73
N GLN A 192 9.76 -1.31 -18.76
CA GLN A 192 10.18 -2.70 -18.85
C GLN A 192 9.02 -3.67 -18.63
N ASN A 193 8.02 -3.32 -17.81
CA ASN A 193 6.93 -4.22 -17.42
C ASN A 193 5.63 -3.99 -18.19
N ARG A 194 5.30 -2.74 -18.54
CA ARG A 194 4.00 -2.36 -19.13
C ARG A 194 3.63 -3.07 -20.44
N LYS A 195 4.61 -3.69 -21.12
CA LYS A 195 4.43 -4.43 -22.38
C LYS A 195 4.80 -5.92 -22.28
N LEU A 196 5.17 -6.42 -21.10
CA LEU A 196 5.54 -7.82 -20.94
C LEU A 196 4.31 -8.70 -21.13
N ALA A 197 4.42 -9.68 -22.03
CA ALA A 197 3.35 -10.66 -22.22
C ALA A 197 3.03 -11.32 -20.88
N GLN A 198 1.78 -11.22 -20.46
CA GLN A 198 1.32 -11.76 -19.18
C GLN A 198 0.76 -13.18 -19.37
N PRO A 199 0.82 -14.02 -18.33
CA PRO A 199 0.16 -15.33 -18.36
C PRO A 199 -1.38 -15.17 -18.51
N PRO A 200 -2.07 -16.23 -18.98
CA PRO A 200 -3.53 -16.26 -19.01
C PRO A 200 -4.12 -15.99 -17.62
N GLU A 201 -5.21 -15.25 -17.57
CA GLU A 201 -5.94 -14.97 -16.33
C GLU A 201 -6.65 -16.25 -15.88
N GLY A 202 -6.19 -16.86 -14.79
CA GLY A 202 -6.77 -18.10 -14.27
C GLY A 202 -5.98 -18.64 -13.09
N ASN A 203 -6.64 -18.73 -11.94
CA ASN A 203 -6.07 -19.31 -10.72
C ASN A 203 -6.23 -20.84 -10.78
N GLU A 204 -5.25 -21.58 -11.32
CA GLU A 204 -5.32 -23.05 -11.37
C GLU A 204 -5.21 -23.73 -9.99
N GLU A 205 -4.97 -23.00 -8.90
CA GLU A 205 -4.77 -23.59 -7.56
C GLU A 205 -5.94 -23.39 -6.58
N ALA A 206 -7.08 -22.86 -7.03
CA ALA A 206 -8.31 -22.91 -6.23
C ALA A 206 -9.01 -24.27 -6.38
N ARG A 207 -8.41 -25.35 -5.88
CA ARG A 207 -9.11 -26.63 -5.60
C ARG A 207 -8.32 -27.67 -4.80
N ILE A 208 -7.86 -27.32 -3.61
CA ILE A 208 -7.81 -28.31 -2.51
C ILE A 208 -8.43 -27.67 -1.27
N ASP A 209 -9.76 -27.55 -1.27
CA ASP A 209 -10.52 -27.40 -0.04
C ASP A 209 -10.64 -28.78 0.61
N GLN A 210 -9.80 -29.07 1.61
CA GLN A 210 -10.23 -29.97 2.67
C GLN A 210 -11.05 -29.17 3.68
N LYS A 211 -12.33 -29.06 3.35
CA LYS A 211 -13.54 -28.95 4.20
C LYS A 211 -14.50 -27.94 3.56
N GLY A 212 -15.46 -28.50 2.84
CA GLY A 212 -16.49 -27.73 2.16
C GLY A 212 -17.32 -26.88 3.12
N LEU A 213 -17.33 -25.58 2.85
CA LEU A 213 -18.47 -24.71 3.06
C LEU A 213 -18.32 -23.54 2.08
N VAL A 214 -18.95 -23.71 0.92
CA VAL A 214 -19.09 -22.66 -0.07
C VAL A 214 -20.04 -21.61 0.50
N LEU A 215 -19.48 -20.53 1.05
CA LEU A 215 -20.24 -19.29 1.26
C LEU A 215 -20.47 -18.65 -0.10
N LYS A 216 -21.59 -19.02 -0.72
CA LYS A 216 -22.22 -18.21 -1.77
C LYS A 216 -22.58 -16.86 -1.14
N CYS A 217 -21.91 -15.81 -1.57
CA CYS A 217 -22.37 -14.45 -1.33
C CYS A 217 -23.71 -14.29 -2.06
N CYS A 218 -24.82 -14.48 -1.36
CA CYS A 218 -26.13 -14.01 -1.78
C CYS A 218 -26.23 -12.57 -1.29
N ILE A 219 -26.15 -11.63 -2.23
CA ILE A 219 -26.77 -10.32 -2.08
C ILE A 219 -28.27 -10.58 -1.88
N VAL A 220 -28.81 -10.15 -0.74
CA VAL A 220 -30.24 -9.93 -0.53
C VAL A 220 -30.39 -8.49 -0.06
#